data_AF-A0A522WXP9-F1
#
_entry.id   AF-A0A522WXP9-F1
#
_cell.length_a   1.000
_cell.length_b   1.000
_cell.length_c   1.000
_cell.angle_alpha   90.00
_cell.angle_beta   90.00
_cell.angle_gamma   90.00
#
_symmetry.space_group_name_H-M   'P 1'
#
loop_
_entity.id
_entity.type
_entity.pdbx_description
1 polymer ?
#
loop_
_entity_poly.entity_id
_entity_poly.type
_entity_poly.pdbx_seq_one_letter_code
_entity_poly.pdbx_strand_id
1 'polypeptide(L)'
;MKRQLAIFLVALMPFSVFAETNTGKVKVLMEVLGLLDMWSTQIASGKVQSEKMGQQTLDQMMSQLNPNEEFKKRFSDAYKSYMKKVVAPWSPQEIVEVWAKYYGPNFTEEELDKLIEFYTSELGKKDVAATKLTMVQFTEHFQKEVQPIYAKATKEYIEELKIVASECKCSKKKSITTSKK
;
A
#
# COMPACT_ATOMS: atom_id res chain seq x y z
N MET A 1 52.16 48.68 -8.43
CA MET A 1 51.40 48.32 -7.20
C MET A 1 49.93 48.66 -7.41
N LYS A 2 49.03 47.77 -6.96
CA LYS A 2 47.55 47.88 -6.88
C LYS A 2 46.79 47.58 -8.21
N ARG A 3 46.59 46.31 -8.57
CA ARG A 3 45.41 45.45 -8.27
C ARG A 3 44.08 46.10 -8.67
N GLN A 4 43.66 45.86 -9.92
CA GLN A 4 42.26 46.01 -10.34
C GLN A 4 41.51 44.72 -9.98
N LEU A 5 40.56 44.82 -9.05
CA LEU A 5 39.60 43.75 -8.75
C LEU A 5 38.49 43.82 -9.82
N ALA A 6 38.49 42.86 -10.74
CA ALA A 6 37.31 42.56 -11.54
C ALA A 6 36.41 41.64 -10.71
N ILE A 7 35.31 42.18 -10.19
CA ILE A 7 34.26 41.41 -9.52
C ILE A 7 33.44 40.73 -10.62
N PHE A 8 33.62 39.43 -10.78
CA PHE A 8 32.74 38.57 -11.58
C PHE A 8 31.41 38.44 -10.82
N LEU A 9 30.40 39.17 -11.28
CA LEU A 9 29.02 39.03 -10.82
C LEU A 9 28.46 37.74 -11.44
N VAL A 10 28.59 36.62 -10.75
CA VAL A 10 27.96 35.35 -11.11
C VAL A 10 26.45 35.52 -10.91
N ALA A 11 25.73 35.70 -12.01
CA ALA A 11 24.28 35.74 -12.05
C ALA A 11 23.73 34.38 -11.59
N LEU A 12 23.15 34.34 -10.39
CA LEU A 12 22.28 33.27 -9.92
C LEU A 12 20.99 33.31 -10.74
N MET A 13 20.89 32.50 -11.80
CA MET A 13 19.61 32.25 -12.45
C MET A 13 18.81 31.23 -11.65
N PRO A 14 17.56 31.52 -11.24
CA PRO A 14 16.66 30.51 -10.72
C PRO A 14 16.07 29.71 -11.90
N PHE A 15 16.58 28.52 -12.15
CA PHE A 15 15.90 27.54 -12.98
C PHE A 15 14.72 26.96 -12.19
N SER A 16 13.54 27.58 -12.29
CA SER A 16 12.33 27.10 -11.63
C SER A 16 11.11 27.18 -12.55
N VAL A 17 11.29 26.80 -13.83
CA VAL A 17 10.21 26.70 -14.83
C VAL A 17 10.27 25.32 -15.51
N PHE A 18 10.40 24.24 -14.73
CA PHE A 18 10.42 22.85 -15.23
C PHE A 18 9.36 21.95 -14.57
N ALA A 19 8.50 22.50 -13.71
CA ALA A 19 7.59 21.69 -12.89
C ALA A 19 6.26 21.36 -13.60
N GLU A 20 5.77 22.24 -14.47
CA GLU A 20 4.40 22.14 -15.00
C GLU A 20 4.33 21.25 -16.26
N THR A 21 5.34 21.29 -17.13
CA THR A 21 5.42 20.49 -18.37
C THR A 21 5.73 19.00 -18.12
N ASN A 22 6.54 18.71 -17.09
CA ASN A 22 6.94 17.34 -16.76
C ASN A 22 5.78 16.48 -16.26
N THR A 23 4.83 17.04 -15.53
CA THR A 23 3.71 16.28 -14.95
C THR A 23 2.83 15.63 -16.03
N GLY A 24 2.59 16.35 -17.13
CA GLY A 24 1.81 15.82 -18.26
C GLY A 24 2.49 14.62 -18.94
N LYS A 25 3.79 14.72 -19.20
CA LYS A 25 4.57 13.62 -19.80
C LYS A 25 4.67 12.42 -18.85
N VAL A 26 4.89 12.65 -17.56
CA VAL A 26 4.90 11.58 -16.56
C VAL A 26 3.55 10.88 -16.49
N LYS A 27 2.43 11.60 -16.59
CA LYS A 27 1.10 10.99 -16.67
C LYS A 27 0.97 10.06 -17.88
N VAL A 28 1.34 10.52 -19.07
CA VAL A 28 1.32 9.70 -20.29
C VAL A 28 2.20 8.46 -20.12
N LEU A 29 3.40 8.62 -19.55
CA LEU A 29 4.30 7.51 -19.26
C LEU A 29 3.65 6.49 -18.29
N MET A 30 3.00 6.96 -17.23
CA MET A 30 2.27 6.09 -16.29
C MET A 30 1.10 5.35 -16.96
N GLU A 31 0.41 5.99 -17.92
CA GLU A 31 -0.66 5.37 -18.70
C GLU A 31 -0.13 4.24 -19.59
N VAL A 32 0.95 4.47 -20.35
CA VAL A 32 1.49 3.46 -21.27
C VAL A 32 2.15 2.29 -20.55
N LEU A 33 2.72 2.53 -19.36
CA LEU A 33 3.17 1.47 -18.46
C LEU A 33 2.00 0.73 -17.77
N GLY A 34 0.80 1.30 -17.83
CA GLY A 34 -0.41 0.81 -17.16
C GLY A 34 -0.34 0.88 -15.64
N LEU A 35 0.43 1.84 -15.10
CA LEU A 35 0.53 2.08 -13.66
C LEU A 35 -0.77 2.68 -13.11
N LEU A 36 -1.48 3.52 -13.88
CA LEU A 36 -2.75 4.11 -13.42
C LEU A 36 -3.84 3.06 -13.19
N ASP A 37 -3.94 2.09 -14.10
CA ASP A 37 -4.87 0.97 -13.97
C ASP A 37 -4.51 0.08 -12.78
N MET A 38 -3.21 -0.19 -12.60
CA MET A 38 -2.69 -0.94 -11.45
C MET A 38 -3.04 -0.26 -10.11
N TRP A 39 -2.78 1.04 -9.98
CA TRP A 39 -3.11 1.80 -8.77
C TRP A 39 -4.61 1.87 -8.52
N SER A 40 -5.41 2.10 -9.56
CA SER A 40 -6.87 2.12 -9.47
C SER A 40 -7.41 0.78 -8.97
N THR A 41 -6.89 -0.31 -9.52
CA THR A 41 -7.21 -1.67 -9.09
C THR A 41 -6.79 -1.90 -7.65
N GLN A 42 -5.57 -1.50 -7.27
CA GLN A 42 -5.07 -1.68 -5.90
C GLN A 42 -5.89 -0.92 -4.85
N ILE A 43 -6.35 0.29 -5.16
CA ILE A 43 -7.25 1.07 -4.28
C ILE A 43 -8.60 0.37 -4.15
N ALA A 44 -9.19 -0.06 -5.27
CA ALA A 44 -10.47 -0.75 -5.28
C ALA A 44 -10.41 -2.09 -4.53
N SER A 45 -9.40 -2.91 -4.81
CA SER A 45 -9.15 -4.18 -4.11
C SER A 45 -8.82 -3.97 -2.63
N GLY A 46 -8.02 -2.94 -2.30
CA GLY A 46 -7.69 -2.60 -0.92
C GLY A 46 -8.91 -2.26 -0.08
N LYS A 47 -9.88 -1.54 -0.66
CA LYS A 47 -11.18 -1.26 0.00
C LYS A 47 -11.93 -2.55 0.31
N VAL A 48 -12.13 -3.39 -0.70
CA VAL A 48 -12.87 -4.66 -0.55
C VAL A 48 -12.18 -5.59 0.46
N GLN A 49 -10.85 -5.70 0.38
CA GLN A 49 -10.07 -6.54 1.28
C GLN A 49 -10.11 -6.04 2.72
N SER A 50 -10.01 -4.72 2.93
CA SER A 50 -10.10 -4.12 4.26
C SER A 50 -11.49 -4.29 4.87
N GLU A 51 -12.55 -4.12 4.09
CA GLU A 51 -13.93 -4.35 4.52
C GLU A 51 -14.12 -5.81 4.96
N LYS A 52 -13.63 -6.76 4.18
CA LYS A 52 -13.69 -8.20 4.49
C LYS A 52 -12.92 -8.53 5.77
N MET A 53 -11.69 -8.06 5.90
CA MET A 53 -10.83 -8.36 7.05
C MET A 53 -11.39 -7.78 8.35
N GLY A 54 -11.88 -6.54 8.32
CA GLY A 54 -12.48 -5.95 9.52
C GLY A 54 -13.84 -6.57 9.86
N GLN A 55 -14.62 -7.06 8.87
CA GLN A 55 -15.83 -7.83 9.15
C GLN A 55 -15.50 -9.16 9.86
N GLN A 56 -14.47 -9.89 9.39
CA GLN A 56 -14.00 -11.10 10.05
C GLN A 56 -13.53 -10.83 11.49
N THR A 57 -12.82 -9.71 11.70
CA THR A 57 -12.38 -9.28 13.03
C THR A 57 -13.57 -8.96 13.94
N LEU A 58 -14.58 -8.25 13.40
CA LEU A 58 -15.81 -7.94 14.11
C LEU A 58 -16.56 -9.22 14.49
N ASP A 59 -16.72 -10.16 13.57
CA ASP A 59 -17.40 -11.43 13.81
C ASP A 59 -16.69 -12.24 14.91
N GLN A 60 -15.35 -12.30 14.86
CA GLN A 60 -14.54 -12.93 15.90
C GLN A 60 -14.77 -12.27 17.26
N MET A 61 -14.81 -10.94 17.32
CA MET A 61 -15.06 -10.21 18.56
C MET A 61 -16.49 -10.43 19.09
N MET A 62 -17.49 -10.43 18.22
CA MET A 62 -18.89 -10.70 18.58
C MET A 62 -19.06 -12.13 19.11
N SER A 63 -18.34 -13.10 18.56
CA SER A 63 -18.36 -14.50 19.02
C SER A 63 -17.79 -14.67 20.44
N GLN A 64 -16.79 -13.86 20.81
CA GLN A 64 -16.16 -13.90 22.14
C GLN A 64 -16.97 -13.15 23.19
N LEU A 65 -17.55 -12.01 22.83
CA LEU A 65 -18.31 -11.17 23.76
C LEU A 65 -19.77 -11.62 23.91
N ASN A 66 -20.30 -12.35 22.93
CA ASN A 66 -21.71 -12.74 22.80
C ASN A 66 -22.71 -11.63 23.21
N PRO A 67 -22.62 -10.42 22.61
CA PRO A 67 -23.44 -9.30 23.02
C PRO A 67 -24.90 -9.48 22.58
N ASN A 68 -25.83 -8.74 23.20
CA ASN A 68 -27.21 -8.70 22.75
C ASN A 68 -27.34 -7.96 21.39
N GLU A 69 -28.51 -8.04 20.75
CA GLU A 69 -28.74 -7.47 19.42
C GLU A 69 -28.53 -5.94 19.35
N GLU A 70 -28.85 -5.21 20.43
CA GLU A 70 -28.61 -3.76 20.49
C GLU A 70 -27.11 -3.44 20.37
N PHE A 71 -26.28 -4.12 21.17
CA PHE A 71 -24.84 -3.93 21.14
C PHE A 71 -24.23 -4.44 19.84
N LYS A 72 -24.67 -5.59 19.30
CA LYS A 72 -24.24 -6.08 17.97
C LYS A 72 -24.46 -5.01 16.89
N LYS A 73 -25.64 -4.39 16.89
CA LYS A 73 -25.96 -3.31 15.96
C LYS A 73 -25.02 -2.11 16.15
N ARG A 74 -24.81 -1.67 17.38
CA ARG A 74 -23.91 -0.54 17.69
C ARG A 74 -22.47 -0.81 17.26
N PHE A 75 -21.95 -2.02 17.47
CA PHE A 75 -20.62 -2.40 17.00
C PHE A 75 -20.52 -2.40 15.46
N SER A 76 -21.52 -2.96 14.77
CA SER A 76 -21.57 -2.95 13.30
C SER A 76 -21.63 -1.53 12.74
N ASP A 77 -22.45 -0.66 13.32
CA ASP A 77 -22.57 0.73 12.88
C ASP A 77 -21.28 1.53 13.14
N ALA A 78 -20.62 1.31 14.28
CA ALA A 78 -19.33 1.91 14.58
C ALA A 78 -18.25 1.44 13.60
N TYR A 79 -18.21 0.14 13.27
CA TYR A 79 -17.28 -0.40 12.27
C TYR A 79 -17.53 0.19 10.88
N LYS A 80 -18.78 0.26 10.42
CA LYS A 80 -19.13 0.92 9.15
C LYS A 80 -18.72 2.39 9.14
N SER A 81 -18.90 3.11 10.24
CA SER A 81 -18.46 4.50 10.39
C SER A 81 -16.94 4.62 10.30
N TYR A 82 -16.21 3.73 10.99
CA TYR A 82 -14.75 3.65 10.91
C TYR A 82 -14.29 3.39 9.47
N MET A 83 -14.86 2.38 8.80
CA MET A 83 -14.49 2.04 7.42
C MET A 83 -14.68 3.21 6.46
N LYS A 84 -15.78 3.98 6.59
CA LYS A 84 -16.00 5.20 5.79
C LYS A 84 -14.93 6.27 6.02
N LYS A 85 -14.32 6.33 7.21
CA LYS A 85 -13.30 7.33 7.57
C LYS A 85 -11.89 6.93 7.13
N VAL A 86 -11.63 5.64 6.94
CA VAL A 86 -10.29 5.12 6.57
C VAL A 86 -10.14 4.82 5.08
N VAL A 87 -11.18 5.02 4.27
CA VAL A 87 -11.02 5.01 2.80
C VAL A 87 -10.05 6.13 2.42
N ALA A 88 -9.00 5.79 1.67
CA ALA A 88 -8.05 6.77 1.18
C ALA A 88 -8.79 7.87 0.40
N PRO A 89 -8.61 9.16 0.73
CA PRO A 89 -9.34 10.24 0.08
C PRO A 89 -8.78 10.63 -1.30
N TRP A 90 -7.72 9.97 -1.77
CA TRP A 90 -6.95 10.44 -2.91
C TRP A 90 -7.57 9.95 -4.23
N SER A 91 -7.66 10.88 -5.18
CA SER A 91 -8.03 10.65 -6.56
C SER A 91 -6.85 10.07 -7.37
N PRO A 92 -7.11 9.43 -8.52
CA PRO A 92 -6.06 9.03 -9.46
C PRO A 92 -5.15 10.19 -9.89
N GLN A 93 -5.70 11.40 -9.97
CA GLN A 93 -4.96 12.63 -10.33
C GLN A 93 -3.93 12.98 -9.25
N GLU A 94 -4.29 12.94 -7.97
CA GLU A 94 -3.35 13.19 -6.88
C GLU A 94 -2.21 12.16 -6.86
N ILE A 95 -2.47 10.90 -7.25
CA ILE A 95 -1.43 9.88 -7.38
C ILE A 95 -0.45 10.25 -8.49
N VAL A 96 -0.95 10.72 -9.64
CA VAL A 96 -0.12 11.19 -10.76
C VAL A 96 0.73 12.38 -10.33
N GLU A 97 0.14 13.36 -9.66
CA GLU A 97 0.84 14.57 -9.22
C GLU A 97 1.96 14.23 -8.22
N VAL A 98 1.66 13.37 -7.24
CA VAL A 98 2.66 12.89 -6.28
C VAL A 98 3.77 12.09 -6.96
N TRP A 99 3.41 11.21 -7.90
CA TRP A 99 4.41 10.45 -8.65
C TRP A 99 5.30 11.37 -9.51
N ALA A 100 4.69 12.27 -10.27
CA ALA A 100 5.39 13.24 -11.11
C ALA A 100 6.33 14.13 -10.30
N LYS A 101 5.93 14.54 -9.10
CA LYS A 101 6.77 15.31 -8.18
C LYS A 101 8.09 14.60 -7.84
N TYR A 102 8.08 13.28 -7.66
CA TYR A 102 9.27 12.53 -7.27
C TYR A 102 10.02 11.90 -8.45
N TYR A 103 9.30 11.44 -9.47
CA TYR A 103 9.86 10.77 -10.63
C TYR A 103 10.35 11.76 -11.68
N GLY A 104 9.54 12.77 -12.00
CA GLY A 104 9.77 13.74 -13.08
C GLY A 104 11.14 14.44 -13.01
N PRO A 105 11.59 14.95 -11.85
CA PRO A 105 12.88 15.65 -11.76
C PRO A 105 14.12 14.81 -12.10
N ASN A 106 14.00 13.48 -12.20
CA ASN A 106 15.13 12.61 -12.56
C ASN A 106 15.34 12.50 -14.08
N PHE A 107 14.48 13.13 -14.88
CA PHE A 107 14.51 13.07 -16.33
C PHE A 107 14.33 14.45 -16.94
N THR A 108 15.04 14.69 -18.03
CA THR A 108 14.74 15.80 -18.93
C THR A 108 13.47 15.51 -19.71
N GLU A 109 12.86 16.56 -20.25
CA GLU A 109 11.68 16.43 -21.10
C GLU A 109 11.90 15.55 -22.34
N GLU A 110 13.10 15.59 -22.92
CA GLU A 110 13.49 14.77 -24.08
C GLU A 110 13.68 13.30 -23.70
N GLU A 111 14.19 13.02 -22.51
CA GLU A 111 14.28 11.64 -22.00
C GLU A 111 12.90 11.06 -21.73
N LEU A 112 11.97 11.84 -21.17
CA LEU A 112 10.58 11.42 -20.99
C LEU A 112 9.91 11.14 -22.35
N ASP A 113 10.15 11.95 -23.37
CA ASP A 113 9.63 11.69 -24.73
C ASP A 113 10.15 10.37 -25.29
N LYS A 114 11.45 10.10 -25.15
CA LYS A 114 12.05 8.83 -25.60
C LYS A 114 11.49 7.61 -24.85
N LEU A 115 11.24 7.75 -23.55
CA LEU A 115 10.60 6.70 -22.76
C LEU A 115 9.17 6.44 -23.24
N ILE A 116 8.40 7.51 -23.48
CA ILE A 116 7.04 7.40 -24.01
C ILE A 116 7.06 6.75 -25.41
N GLU A 117 7.95 7.18 -26.30
CA GLU A 117 8.12 6.59 -27.63
C GLU A 117 8.43 5.09 -27.54
N PHE A 118 9.37 4.70 -26.68
CA PHE A 118 9.70 3.29 -26.48
C PHE A 118 8.49 2.50 -25.98
N TYR A 119 7.85 2.93 -24.90
CA TYR A 119 6.73 2.18 -24.29
C TYR A 119 5.43 2.21 -25.11
N THR A 120 5.30 3.13 -26.07
CA THR A 120 4.21 3.12 -27.06
C THR A 120 4.51 2.27 -28.30
N SER A 121 5.77 1.89 -28.53
CA SER A 121 6.15 0.97 -29.61
C SER A 121 5.61 -0.46 -29.37
N GLU A 122 5.56 -1.27 -30.43
CA GLU A 122 5.15 -2.68 -30.31
C GLU A 122 6.06 -3.49 -29.38
N LEU A 123 7.37 -3.19 -29.39
CA LEU A 123 8.31 -3.84 -28.48
C LEU A 123 8.08 -3.41 -27.03
N GLY A 124 7.86 -2.12 -26.78
CA GLY A 124 7.59 -1.61 -25.43
C GLY A 124 6.29 -2.12 -24.84
N LYS A 125 5.21 -2.18 -25.63
CA LYS A 125 3.94 -2.82 -25.21
C LYS A 125 4.15 -4.29 -24.86
N LYS A 126 4.93 -5.02 -25.66
CA LYS A 126 5.27 -6.42 -25.40
C LYS A 126 6.08 -6.58 -24.12
N ASP A 127 7.03 -5.68 -23.86
CA ASP A 127 7.82 -5.65 -22.63
C ASP A 127 6.94 -5.42 -21.39
N VAL A 128 6.03 -4.43 -21.44
CA VAL A 128 5.08 -4.16 -20.35
C VAL A 128 4.19 -5.37 -20.08
N ALA A 129 3.64 -6.00 -21.13
CA ALA A 129 2.79 -7.18 -20.99
C ALA A 129 3.55 -8.38 -20.43
N ALA A 130 4.76 -8.64 -20.94
CA ALA A 130 5.62 -9.72 -20.46
C ALA A 130 6.00 -9.51 -18.99
N THR A 131 6.43 -8.30 -18.63
CA THR A 131 6.80 -7.93 -17.26
C THR A 131 5.62 -8.15 -16.29
N LYS A 132 4.41 -7.70 -16.65
CA LYS A 132 3.21 -7.93 -15.83
C LYS A 132 2.95 -9.42 -15.59
N LEU A 133 2.99 -10.23 -16.65
CA LEU A 133 2.76 -11.68 -16.54
C LEU A 133 3.86 -12.36 -15.70
N THR A 134 5.12 -12.05 -15.98
CA THR A 134 6.26 -12.65 -15.30
C THR A 134 6.29 -12.27 -13.82
N MET A 135 5.93 -11.04 -13.46
CA MET A 135 5.89 -10.61 -12.06
C MET A 135 4.88 -11.41 -11.22
N VAL A 136 3.72 -11.76 -11.80
CA VAL A 136 2.73 -12.64 -11.14
C VAL A 136 3.34 -14.01 -10.89
N GLN A 137 3.93 -14.63 -11.92
CA GLN A 137 4.55 -15.96 -11.82
C GLN A 137 5.72 -15.97 -10.83
N PHE A 138 6.54 -14.92 -10.85
CA PHE A 138 7.66 -14.74 -9.92
C PHE A 138 7.16 -14.65 -8.47
N THR A 139 6.13 -13.83 -8.22
CA THR A 139 5.54 -13.68 -6.89
C THR A 139 4.92 -15.00 -6.40
N GLU A 140 4.19 -15.71 -7.27
CA GLU A 140 3.60 -17.02 -6.95
C GLU A 140 4.66 -18.07 -6.58
N HIS A 141 5.79 -18.08 -7.27
CA HIS A 141 6.89 -19.00 -6.96
C HIS A 141 7.38 -18.79 -5.52
N PHE A 142 7.77 -17.57 -5.16
CA PHE A 142 8.27 -17.30 -3.81
C PHE A 142 7.19 -17.42 -2.73
N GLN A 143 5.93 -17.15 -3.05
CA GLN A 143 4.82 -17.45 -2.14
C GLN A 143 4.74 -18.96 -1.86
N LYS A 144 4.85 -19.82 -2.88
CA LYS A 144 4.85 -21.28 -2.69
C LYS A 144 6.04 -21.75 -1.86
N GLU A 145 7.23 -21.22 -2.12
CA GLU A 145 8.45 -21.57 -1.38
C GLU A 145 8.40 -21.15 0.09
N VAL A 146 7.78 -20.01 0.41
CA VAL A 146 7.73 -19.50 1.79
C VAL A 146 6.62 -20.12 2.64
N GLN A 147 5.55 -20.64 2.03
CA GLN A 147 4.44 -21.29 2.75
C GLN A 147 4.88 -22.39 3.74
N PRO A 148 5.71 -23.39 3.36
CA PRO A 148 6.16 -24.41 4.31
C PRO A 148 7.03 -23.85 5.44
N ILE A 149 7.82 -22.80 5.16
CA ILE A 149 8.64 -22.12 6.16
C ILE A 149 7.75 -21.46 7.22
N TYR A 150 6.73 -20.71 6.80
CA TYR A 150 5.76 -20.11 7.71
C TYR A 150 4.97 -21.15 8.49
N ALA A 151 4.53 -22.23 7.83
CA ALA A 151 3.78 -23.31 8.49
C ALA A 151 4.60 -23.96 9.60
N LYS A 152 5.88 -24.25 9.34
CA LYS A 152 6.82 -24.80 10.34
C LYS A 152 7.01 -23.82 11.51
N ALA A 153 7.36 -22.56 11.23
CA ALA A 153 7.59 -21.57 12.27
C ALA A 153 6.34 -21.30 13.13
N THR A 154 5.16 -21.29 12.50
CA THR A 154 3.88 -21.12 13.21
C THR A 154 3.61 -22.29 14.17
N LYS A 155 3.92 -23.51 13.74
CA LYS A 155 3.78 -24.71 14.58
C LYS A 155 4.71 -24.64 15.79
N GLU A 156 5.99 -24.31 15.57
CA GLU A 156 7.00 -24.16 16.62
C GLU A 156 6.57 -23.08 17.63
N TYR A 157 6.15 -21.91 17.15
CA TYR A 157 5.63 -20.83 17.99
C TYR A 157 4.42 -21.25 18.86
N ILE A 158 3.47 -22.01 18.30
CA ILE A 158 2.31 -22.52 19.07
C ILE A 158 2.75 -23.52 20.14
N GLU A 159 3.74 -24.37 19.86
CA GLU A 159 4.30 -25.32 20.82
C GLU A 159 4.97 -24.57 21.99
N GLU A 160 5.75 -23.54 21.71
CA GLU A 160 6.35 -22.67 22.73
C GLU A 160 5.28 -21.97 23.60
N LEU A 161 4.24 -21.40 22.99
CA LEU A 161 3.16 -20.76 23.74
C LEU A 161 2.43 -21.73 24.68
N LYS A 162 2.28 -23.00 24.31
CA LYS A 162 1.68 -24.02 25.19
C LYS A 162 2.57 -24.29 26.40
N ILE A 163 3.88 -24.33 26.22
CA ILE A 163 4.84 -24.48 27.32
C ILE A 163 4.70 -23.30 28.28
N VAL A 164 4.79 -22.07 27.78
CA VAL A 164 4.64 -20.84 28.59
C VAL A 164 3.28 -20.79 29.32
N ALA A 165 2.19 -21.16 28.65
CA ALA A 165 0.86 -21.19 29.27
C ALA A 165 0.76 -22.21 30.40
N SER A 166 1.43 -23.36 30.26
CA SER A 166 1.50 -24.41 31.28
C SER A 166 2.32 -23.97 32.50
N GLU A 167 3.44 -23.26 32.27
CA GLU A 167 4.30 -22.69 33.31
C GLU A 167 3.59 -21.60 34.10
N CYS A 168 2.82 -20.74 33.43
CA CYS A 168 2.02 -19.69 34.09
C CYS A 168 1.04 -20.24 35.14
N LYS A 169 0.57 -21.48 35.00
CA LYS A 169 -0.62 -21.99 35.71
C LYS A 169 -1.84 -21.07 35.53
N CYS A 170 -1.95 -20.44 34.37
CA CYS A 170 -3.04 -19.53 33.98
C CYS A 170 -4.45 -20.20 33.95
N SER A 171 -4.60 -21.43 34.47
CA SER A 171 -5.84 -22.19 34.48
C SER A 171 -6.93 -21.52 35.34
N LYS A 172 -7.93 -20.94 34.65
CA LYS A 172 -9.30 -20.63 35.11
C LYS A 172 -9.42 -20.00 36.52
N LYS A 173 -9.45 -18.66 36.59
CA LYS A 173 -10.26 -18.00 37.63
C LYS A 173 -11.70 -18.51 37.47
N LYS A 174 -12.16 -19.35 38.40
CA LYS A 174 -13.56 -19.77 38.54
C LYS A 174 -14.43 -18.51 38.42
N SER A 175 -15.38 -18.51 37.49
CA SER A 175 -16.49 -17.58 37.52
C SER A 175 -17.14 -17.68 38.90
N ILE A 176 -17.11 -16.56 39.64
CA ILE A 176 -17.77 -16.45 40.93
C ILE A 176 -19.26 -16.62 40.67
N THR A 177 -19.78 -17.78 41.04
CA THR A 177 -21.20 -18.09 41.12
C THR A 177 -21.83 -17.09 42.08
N THR A 178 -22.48 -16.05 41.57
CA THR A 178 -23.36 -15.21 42.39
C THR A 178 -24.78 -15.73 42.19
N SER A 179 -25.10 -16.82 42.89
CA SER A 179 -26.48 -17.17 43.16
C SER A 179 -26.97 -16.20 44.24
N LYS A 180 -27.86 -15.28 43.87
CA LYS A 180 -28.68 -14.54 44.84
C LYS A 180 -30.07 -15.14 44.86
N LYS A 181 -30.44 -15.59 46.06
CA LYS A 181 -31.79 -15.91 46.53
C LYS A 181 -32.75 -14.76 46.30
#